data_AF-A0A8B8AZT7-F1
#
_entry.id   AF-A0A8B8AZT7-F1
#
_cell.length_a   1.000
_cell.length_b   1.000
_cell.length_c   1.000
_cell.angle_alpha   90.00
_cell.angle_beta   90.00
_cell.angle_gamma   90.00
#
_symmetry.space_group_name_H-M   'P 1'
#
loop_
_entity.id
_entity.type
_entity.pdbx_description
1 polymer ?
#
loop_
_entity_poly.entity_id
_entity_poly.type
_entity_poly.pdbx_seq_one_letter_code
_entity_poly.pdbx_strand_id
1 'polypeptide(L)'
;MNPSKSAQDVLRCHLCETPVPPLCCEICHIYLCKVCAGEHILDESTGHKVVTIKQTLAAFIYPTCSNHSENCKLYCEDCTIPACLQCVTSKEHRGHGFIDLLECVERKKEASQNELQELKSSILIEHKEFASRIRNQKANLDKNLEELKTAIDEHGEKLHKQVSDVVEKFKSDIVKKHDKRIAALTETEDKIAFKISDIEKCILSVKELQASRDLGLVFKYKSRNEEFRYTPTDHDVTLPTFAAHEIKKDELHELFGSLTTECRLLTPDDNPFTTRTPILREKDEEDRRCPRCYEMYHHIFRHECEIYTDEEDEEDEEDEDEDYPAGTPTLFQR
;
A
#
# COMPACT_ATOMS: atom_id res chain seq x y z
N MET A 1 -9.71 12.04 15.06
CA MET A 1 -8.57 11.76 15.96
C MET A 1 -8.19 13.08 16.63
N ASN A 2 -8.18 13.10 17.96
CA ASN A 2 -7.83 14.26 18.79
C ASN A 2 -6.31 14.54 18.69
N PRO A 3 -5.85 15.77 18.46
CA PRO A 3 -4.44 16.12 18.62
C PRO A 3 -4.17 16.32 20.11
N SER A 4 -3.78 15.24 20.78
CA SER A 4 -3.52 15.21 22.21
C SER A 4 -2.21 15.90 22.54
N LYS A 5 -2.31 16.95 23.37
CA LYS A 5 -1.46 17.23 24.52
C LYS A 5 0.03 17.41 24.24
N SER A 6 0.41 18.65 23.94
CA SER A 6 1.70 19.17 24.40
C SER A 6 1.72 19.10 25.93
N ALA A 7 2.52 18.21 26.51
CA ALA A 7 2.88 18.28 27.92
C ALA A 7 3.79 19.49 28.12
N GLN A 8 3.20 20.67 28.33
CA GLN A 8 3.95 21.76 28.97
C GLN A 8 3.90 21.47 30.45
N ASP A 9 5.00 20.97 31.02
CA ASP A 9 5.13 20.87 32.47
C ASP A 9 4.95 22.27 33.06
N VAL A 10 3.82 22.48 33.73
CA VAL A 10 3.55 23.73 34.42
C VAL A 10 4.52 23.80 35.59
N LEU A 11 5.41 24.79 35.61
CA LEU A 11 6.36 25.03 36.72
C LEU A 11 5.63 24.96 38.08
N ARG A 12 6.19 24.25 39.06
CA ARG A 12 5.61 24.05 40.40
C ARG A 12 6.57 24.49 41.51
N CYS A 13 6.00 24.84 42.66
CA CYS A 13 6.77 25.07 43.87
C CYS A 13 7.45 23.77 44.31
N HIS A 14 8.75 23.81 44.57
CA HIS A 14 9.53 22.64 44.94
C HIS A 14 9.24 22.12 46.37
N LEU A 15 8.61 22.92 47.23
CA LEU A 15 8.33 22.53 48.62
C LEU A 15 6.88 22.07 48.85
N CYS A 16 5.93 22.52 48.03
CA CYS A 16 4.51 22.23 48.22
C CYS A 16 3.73 21.99 46.92
N GLU A 17 4.43 21.82 45.79
CA GLU A 17 3.89 21.50 44.46
C GLU A 17 2.87 22.49 43.87
N THR A 18 2.67 23.64 44.52
CA THR A 18 1.76 24.70 44.07
C THR A 18 2.15 25.13 42.65
N PRO A 19 1.23 25.08 41.67
CA PRO A 19 1.54 25.44 40.29
C PRO A 19 1.80 26.94 40.14
N VAL A 20 2.64 27.28 39.16
CA VAL A 20 3.05 28.65 38.80
C VAL A 20 3.60 29.44 40.01
N PRO A 21 4.64 28.94 40.71
CA PRO A 21 5.29 29.68 41.78
C PRO A 21 5.82 31.02 41.24
N PRO A 22 5.69 32.14 41.96
CA PRO A 22 6.16 33.43 41.48
C PRO A 22 7.61 33.76 41.87
N LEU A 23 8.24 32.96 42.75
CA LEU A 23 9.54 33.25 43.35
C LEU A 23 10.55 32.12 43.12
N CYS A 24 11.84 32.46 43.12
CA CYS A 24 12.97 31.54 43.06
C CYS A 24 14.05 31.96 44.06
N CYS A 25 14.70 31.01 44.73
CA CYS A 25 15.90 31.27 45.50
C CYS A 25 17.13 31.13 44.60
N GLU A 26 17.93 32.20 44.43
CA GLU A 26 19.12 32.17 43.57
C GLU A 26 20.25 31.29 44.12
N ILE A 27 20.21 30.96 45.40
CA ILE A 27 21.26 30.20 46.09
C ILE A 27 20.91 28.72 46.13
N CYS A 28 19.63 28.40 46.36
CA CYS A 28 19.15 27.02 46.40
C CYS A 28 18.63 26.53 45.03
N HIS A 29 18.50 27.42 44.04
CA HIS A 29 17.97 27.15 42.70
C HIS A 29 16.59 26.45 42.69
N ILE A 30 15.73 26.76 43.67
CA ILE A 30 14.38 26.20 43.80
C ILE A 30 13.29 27.23 43.54
N TYR A 31 12.18 26.81 42.92
CA TYR A 31 10.97 27.63 42.76
C TYR A 31 10.06 27.54 43.97
N LEU A 32 9.56 28.68 44.43
CA LEU A 32 8.82 28.82 45.69
C LEU A 32 7.52 29.60 45.49
N CYS A 33 6.43 29.12 46.10
CA CYS A 33 5.23 29.92 46.29
C CYS A 33 5.51 31.00 47.35
N LYS A 34 4.66 32.03 47.46
CA LYS A 34 4.89 33.14 48.41
C LYS A 34 5.01 32.67 49.87
N VAL A 35 4.25 31.64 50.25
CA VAL A 35 4.26 31.08 51.62
C VAL A 35 5.58 30.37 51.87
N CYS A 36 5.92 29.41 51.00
CA CYS A 36 7.17 28.65 51.12
C CYS A 36 8.42 29.54 50.99
N ALA A 37 8.36 30.63 50.23
CA ALA A 37 9.45 31.61 50.18
C ALA A 37 9.64 32.35 51.52
N GLY A 38 8.55 32.68 52.21
CA GLY A 38 8.61 33.31 53.53
C GLY A 38 9.26 32.39 54.57
N GLU A 39 8.89 31.12 54.57
CA GLU A 39 9.49 30.10 55.44
C GLU A 39 10.95 29.81 55.06
N HIS A 40 11.25 29.73 53.76
CA HIS A 40 12.59 29.44 53.26
C HIS A 40 13.62 30.52 53.60
N ILE A 41 13.23 31.80 53.69
CA ILE A 41 14.14 32.90 54.07
C ILE A 41 14.46 32.87 55.58
N LEU A 42 13.62 32.24 56.39
CA LEU A 42 13.80 32.15 57.85
C LEU A 42 14.78 31.05 58.26
N ASP A 43 15.26 30.23 57.33
CA ASP A 43 16.32 29.25 57.58
C ASP A 43 17.66 29.99 57.80
N GLU A 44 18.19 29.90 59.02
CA GLU A 44 19.41 30.61 59.44
C GLU A 44 20.71 29.95 58.92
N SER A 45 20.60 28.79 58.26
CA SER A 45 21.74 27.97 57.87
C SER A 45 22.53 28.50 56.66
N THR A 46 21.88 29.25 55.76
CA THR A 46 22.52 29.95 54.64
C THR A 46 21.82 31.27 54.37
N GLY A 47 22.54 32.33 53.98
CA GLY A 47 21.87 33.58 53.57
C GLY A 47 21.08 33.34 52.30
N HIS A 48 19.75 33.37 52.33
CA HIS A 48 18.90 33.11 51.15
C HIS A 48 18.55 34.39 50.40
N LYS A 49 18.76 34.40 49.08
CA LYS A 49 18.32 35.49 48.18
C LYS A 49 17.15 35.03 47.33
N VAL A 50 15.95 35.37 47.77
CA VAL A 50 14.72 35.08 47.02
C VAL A 50 14.36 36.26 46.12
N VAL A 51 14.16 35.97 44.85
CA VAL A 51 13.77 36.93 43.80
C VAL A 51 12.54 36.44 43.06
N THR A 52 11.91 37.30 42.27
CA THR A 52 10.79 36.84 41.41
C THR A 52 11.31 36.02 40.24
N ILE A 53 10.56 34.98 39.82
CA ILE A 53 10.93 34.18 38.64
C ILE A 53 11.06 35.07 37.40
N LYS A 54 10.24 36.12 37.28
CA LYS A 54 10.38 37.11 36.20
C LYS A 54 11.74 37.82 36.21
N GLN A 55 12.29 38.09 37.39
CA GLN A 55 13.64 38.66 37.53
C GLN A 55 14.73 37.62 37.27
N THR A 56 14.55 36.37 37.69
CA THR A 56 15.50 35.27 37.39
C THR A 56 15.53 34.94 35.90
N LEU A 57 14.37 34.85 35.24
CA LEU A 57 14.26 34.62 33.80
C LEU A 57 14.77 35.81 32.97
N ALA A 58 14.81 37.01 33.56
CA ALA A 58 15.40 38.20 32.94
C ALA A 58 16.91 38.34 33.21
N ALA A 59 17.47 37.59 34.16
CA ALA A 59 18.89 37.60 34.48
C ALA A 59 19.65 36.60 33.60
N PHE A 60 20.67 37.07 32.88
CA PHE A 60 21.54 36.19 32.10
C PHE A 60 22.32 35.24 33.01
N ILE A 61 22.16 33.93 32.80
CA ILE A 61 23.00 32.90 33.41
C ILE A 61 24.26 32.79 32.55
N TYR A 62 25.36 33.35 33.04
CA TYR A 62 26.65 33.27 32.38
C TYR A 62 27.34 31.94 32.72
N PRO A 63 28.00 31.28 31.75
CA PRO A 63 28.76 30.08 32.03
C PRO A 63 29.95 30.41 32.95
N THR A 64 30.24 29.55 33.90
CA THR A 64 31.42 29.68 34.76
C THR A 64 32.66 29.22 34.00
N CYS A 65 33.77 29.94 34.16
CA CYS A 65 35.02 29.57 33.53
C CYS A 65 35.57 28.28 34.13
N SER A 66 35.98 27.35 33.28
CA SER A 66 36.51 26.06 33.74
C SER A 66 37.89 26.17 34.39
N ASN A 67 38.67 27.19 34.04
CA ASN A 67 40.03 27.40 34.54
C ASN A 67 40.12 28.43 35.67
N HIS A 68 39.05 29.22 35.89
CA HIS A 68 39.06 30.34 36.82
C HIS A 68 37.70 30.43 37.53
N SER A 69 37.69 30.82 38.80
CA SER A 69 36.45 31.00 39.58
C SER A 69 35.70 32.30 39.22
N GLU A 70 35.45 32.54 37.94
CA GLU A 70 34.79 33.72 37.38
C GLU A 70 33.79 33.35 36.28
N ASN A 71 32.76 34.17 36.09
CA ASN A 71 31.82 34.00 34.98
C ASN A 71 32.40 34.49 33.65
N CYS A 72 32.20 33.73 32.59
CA CYS A 72 32.58 34.08 31.23
C CYS A 72 31.59 35.09 30.66
N LYS A 73 32.10 36.27 30.32
CA LYS A 73 31.30 37.34 29.67
C LYS A 73 31.75 37.59 28.23
N LEU A 74 32.85 36.99 27.82
CA LEU A 74 33.42 37.10 26.49
C LEU A 74 33.30 35.76 25.78
N TYR A 75 33.40 35.78 24.46
CA TYR A 75 33.50 34.59 23.62
C TYR A 75 34.77 34.70 22.78
N CYS A 76 35.62 33.68 22.86
CA CYS A 76 36.81 33.58 22.03
C CYS A 76 36.39 33.03 20.66
N GLU A 77 36.53 33.84 19.61
CA GLU A 77 36.09 33.47 18.26
C GLU A 77 36.95 32.33 17.70
N ASP A 78 38.27 32.36 17.91
CA ASP A 78 39.18 31.33 17.39
C ASP A 78 39.04 29.98 18.10
N CYS A 79 38.72 29.97 19.40
CA CYS A 79 38.52 28.74 20.16
C CYS A 79 37.06 28.28 20.18
N THR A 80 36.12 29.11 19.72
CA THR A 80 34.68 28.89 19.78
C THR A 80 34.09 28.59 21.18
N ILE A 81 34.67 29.19 22.23
CA ILE A 81 34.25 28.97 23.63
C ILE A 81 34.00 30.28 24.41
N PRO A 82 33.14 30.25 25.44
CA PRO A 82 33.05 31.31 26.43
C PRO A 82 34.35 31.49 27.22
N ALA A 83 34.72 32.73 27.50
CA ALA A 83 35.94 33.11 28.23
C ALA A 83 35.68 34.18 29.30
N CYS A 84 36.40 34.10 30.41
CA CYS A 84 36.48 35.16 31.43
C CYS A 84 37.65 36.11 31.14
N LEU A 85 37.77 37.19 31.92
CA LEU A 85 38.82 38.20 31.71
C LEU A 85 40.23 37.65 31.95
N GLN A 86 40.37 36.69 32.86
CA GLN A 86 41.64 36.01 33.11
C GLN A 86 42.07 35.15 31.90
N CYS A 87 41.13 34.53 31.19
CA CYS A 87 41.42 33.80 29.95
C CYS A 87 41.99 34.72 28.86
N VAL A 88 41.47 35.94 28.71
CA VAL A 88 41.93 36.91 27.69
C VAL A 88 43.41 37.27 27.86
N THR A 89 43.85 37.39 29.12
CA THR A 89 45.23 37.74 29.46
C THR A 89 46.15 36.51 29.59
N SER A 90 45.58 35.31 29.55
CA SER A 90 46.34 34.07 29.62
C SER A 90 47.27 33.93 28.41
N LYS A 91 48.40 33.25 28.60
CA LYS A 91 49.29 32.90 27.49
C LYS A 91 48.60 31.99 26.46
N GLU A 92 47.60 31.24 26.87
CA GLU A 92 46.89 30.23 26.07
C GLU A 92 45.99 30.87 25.01
N HIS A 93 45.44 32.07 25.24
CA HIS A 93 44.61 32.80 24.27
C HIS A 93 45.29 34.07 23.74
N ARG A 94 46.61 34.16 23.86
CA ARG A 94 47.34 35.36 23.43
C ARG A 94 47.23 35.53 21.92
N GLY A 95 46.58 36.61 21.51
CA GLY A 95 46.40 36.96 20.09
C GLY A 95 45.09 36.47 19.48
N HIS A 96 44.21 35.84 20.27
CA HIS A 96 42.87 35.44 19.81
C HIS A 96 41.90 36.64 19.81
N GLY A 97 40.91 36.58 18.93
CA GLY A 97 39.77 37.48 18.88
C GLY A 97 38.75 37.18 19.99
N PHE A 98 38.22 38.24 20.59
CA PHE A 98 37.18 38.15 21.62
C PHE A 98 36.06 39.13 21.33
N ILE A 99 34.83 38.63 21.45
CA ILE A 99 33.59 39.39 21.35
C ILE A 99 32.79 39.27 22.64
N ASP A 100 31.78 40.12 22.81
CA ASP A 100 30.84 39.98 23.93
C ASP A 100 30.02 38.68 23.79
N LEU A 101 29.87 37.94 24.89
CA LEU A 101 29.16 36.66 24.86
C LEU A 101 27.68 36.84 24.54
N LEU A 102 27.04 37.95 24.98
CA LEU A 102 25.64 38.21 24.65
C LEU A 102 25.48 38.49 23.16
N GLU A 103 26.40 39.24 22.55
CA GLU A 103 26.40 39.46 21.10
C GLU A 103 26.52 38.13 20.33
N CYS A 104 27.38 37.21 20.78
CA CYS A 104 27.48 35.87 20.21
C CYS A 104 26.17 35.07 20.35
N VAL A 105 25.55 35.12 21.53
CA VAL A 105 24.28 34.44 21.82
C VAL A 105 23.15 34.98 20.94
N GLU A 106 23.08 36.30 20.76
CA GLU A 106 22.11 36.94 19.86
C GLU A 106 22.30 36.47 18.42
N ARG A 107 23.54 36.48 17.91
CA ARG A 107 23.86 35.94 16.57
C ARG A 107 23.43 34.48 16.42
N LYS A 108 23.74 33.62 17.41
CA LYS A 108 23.33 32.20 17.37
C LYS A 108 21.82 32.03 17.43
N LYS A 109 21.11 32.83 18.22
CA LYS A 109 19.65 32.81 18.28
C LYS A 109 19.01 33.24 16.96
N GLU A 110 19.52 34.28 16.31
CA GLU A 110 19.06 34.71 15.00
C GLU A 110 19.28 33.63 13.93
N ALA A 111 20.48 33.02 13.90
CA ALA A 111 20.77 31.90 13.01
C ALA A 111 19.81 30.73 13.24
N SER A 112 19.58 30.36 14.51
CA SER A 112 18.65 29.27 14.89
C SER A 112 17.20 29.60 14.49
N GLN A 113 16.79 30.87 14.57
CA GLN A 113 15.46 31.30 14.13
C GLN A 113 15.30 31.18 12.61
N ASN A 114 16.33 31.53 11.84
CA ASN A 114 16.34 31.37 10.40
C ASN A 114 16.29 29.89 9.99
N GLU A 115 17.08 29.03 10.63
CA GLU A 115 17.04 27.57 10.43
C GLU A 115 15.65 27.00 10.76
N LEU A 116 15.07 27.41 11.89
CA LEU A 116 13.72 26.98 12.28
C LEU A 116 12.68 27.40 11.25
N GLN A 117 12.83 28.58 10.66
CA GLN A 117 11.94 29.06 9.61
C GLN A 117 12.10 28.21 8.34
N GLU A 118 13.33 27.98 7.86
CA GLU A 118 13.61 27.16 6.67
C GLU A 118 13.08 25.72 6.83
N LEU A 119 13.35 25.09 7.98
CA LEU A 119 12.87 23.76 8.32
C LEU A 119 11.34 23.68 8.22
N LYS A 120 10.62 24.69 8.71
CA LYS A 120 9.16 24.71 8.72
C LYS A 120 8.55 25.08 7.37
N SER A 121 9.14 26.04 6.65
CA SER A 121 8.52 26.62 5.46
C SER A 121 8.94 25.97 4.14
N SER A 122 10.03 25.20 4.11
CA SER A 122 10.47 24.48 2.90
C SER A 122 10.64 22.99 3.20
N ILE A 123 11.62 22.63 4.02
CA ILE A 123 12.05 21.23 4.18
C ILE A 123 10.90 20.32 4.64
N LEU A 124 10.18 20.70 5.70
CA LEU A 124 9.06 19.90 6.20
C LEU A 124 7.91 19.76 5.18
N ILE A 125 7.66 20.80 4.38
CA ILE A 125 6.60 20.79 3.37
C ILE A 125 6.97 19.82 2.25
N GLU A 126 8.18 19.93 1.72
CA GLU A 126 8.69 19.06 0.65
C GLU A 126 8.66 17.58 1.05
N HIS A 127 9.09 17.26 2.28
CA HIS A 127 9.02 15.89 2.79
C HIS A 127 7.58 15.39 2.97
N LYS A 128 6.65 16.24 3.41
CA LYS A 128 5.22 15.88 3.50
C LYS A 128 4.60 15.65 2.12
N GLU A 129 4.94 16.46 1.14
CA GLU A 129 4.48 16.32 -0.24
C GLU A 129 5.02 15.04 -0.88
N PHE A 130 6.31 14.75 -0.68
CA PHE A 130 6.91 13.50 -1.13
C PHE A 130 6.25 12.28 -0.49
N ALA A 131 6.04 12.30 0.83
CA ALA A 131 5.32 11.23 1.53
C ALA A 131 3.87 11.06 1.03
N SER A 132 3.22 12.15 0.60
CA SER A 132 1.91 12.10 -0.05
C SER A 132 1.98 11.46 -1.44
N ARG A 133 2.97 11.82 -2.26
CA ARG A 133 3.22 11.20 -3.58
C ARG A 133 3.44 9.70 -3.47
N ILE A 134 4.26 9.23 -2.52
CA ILE A 134 4.49 7.80 -2.29
C ILE A 134 3.19 7.09 -1.89
N ARG A 135 2.39 7.68 -0.98
CA ARG A 135 1.08 7.12 -0.61
C ARG A 135 0.15 7.00 -1.82
N ASN A 136 0.11 8.01 -2.68
CA ASN A 136 -0.67 7.97 -3.92
C ASN A 136 -0.15 6.92 -4.90
N GLN A 137 1.18 6.74 -5.02
CA GLN A 137 1.76 5.69 -5.85
C GLN A 137 1.39 4.29 -5.36
N LYS A 138 1.42 4.04 -4.05
CA LYS A 138 0.96 2.78 -3.46
C LYS A 138 -0.51 2.51 -3.79
N ALA A 139 -1.38 3.49 -3.52
CA ALA A 139 -2.81 3.37 -3.82
C ALA A 139 -3.08 3.15 -5.33
N ASN A 140 -2.33 3.82 -6.20
CA ASN A 140 -2.42 3.60 -7.65
C ASN A 140 -1.96 2.19 -8.04
N LEU A 141 -0.93 1.64 -7.41
CA LEU A 141 -0.46 0.28 -7.66
C LEU A 141 -1.53 -0.74 -7.25
N ASP A 142 -2.14 -0.57 -6.08
CA ASP A 142 -3.22 -1.43 -5.59
C ASP A 142 -4.43 -1.38 -6.55
N LYS A 143 -4.80 -0.17 -6.98
CA LYS A 143 -5.86 0.01 -7.97
C LYS A 143 -5.55 -0.68 -9.30
N ASN A 144 -4.34 -0.50 -9.82
CA ASN A 144 -3.91 -1.12 -11.09
C ASN A 144 -3.92 -2.65 -10.99
N LEU A 145 -3.56 -3.22 -9.83
CA LEU A 145 -3.62 -4.67 -9.60
C LEU A 145 -5.05 -5.19 -9.75
N GLU A 146 -6.02 -4.53 -9.12
CA GLU A 146 -7.43 -4.93 -9.20
C GLU A 146 -8.01 -4.73 -10.61
N GLU A 147 -7.64 -3.65 -11.31
CA GLU A 147 -8.02 -3.44 -12.71
C GLU A 147 -7.46 -4.55 -13.62
N LEU A 148 -6.21 -4.97 -13.41
CA LEU A 148 -5.58 -6.04 -14.18
C LEU A 148 -6.23 -7.39 -13.92
N LYS A 149 -6.49 -7.75 -12.65
CA LYS A 149 -7.23 -8.98 -12.29
C LYS A 149 -8.60 -9.00 -12.98
N THR A 150 -9.34 -7.91 -12.86
CA THR A 150 -10.68 -7.78 -13.48
C THR A 150 -10.60 -7.97 -15.00
N ALA A 151 -9.61 -7.37 -15.67
CA ALA A 151 -9.44 -7.54 -17.11
C ALA A 151 -9.12 -8.99 -17.52
N ILE A 152 -8.33 -9.72 -16.71
CA ILE A 152 -8.05 -11.14 -16.91
C ILE A 152 -9.33 -11.97 -16.76
N ASP A 153 -10.11 -11.71 -15.71
CA ASP A 153 -11.38 -12.42 -15.45
C ASP A 153 -12.40 -12.17 -16.57
N GLU A 154 -12.58 -10.91 -16.98
CA GLU A 154 -13.46 -10.53 -18.10
C GLU A 154 -13.06 -11.22 -19.41
N HIS A 155 -11.75 -11.35 -19.66
CA HIS A 155 -11.25 -12.07 -20.81
C HIS A 155 -11.57 -13.57 -20.74
N GLY A 156 -11.40 -14.18 -19.56
CA GLY A 156 -11.76 -15.58 -19.30
C GLY A 156 -13.24 -15.85 -19.55
N GLU A 157 -14.13 -15.00 -19.03
CA GLU A 157 -15.58 -15.11 -19.25
C GLU A 157 -15.95 -14.98 -20.73
N LYS A 158 -15.28 -14.07 -21.46
CA LYS A 158 -15.49 -13.93 -22.91
C LYS A 158 -15.11 -15.20 -23.67
N LEU A 159 -13.98 -15.83 -23.32
CA LEU A 159 -13.56 -17.10 -23.92
C LEU A 159 -14.51 -18.25 -23.59
N HIS A 160 -14.94 -18.37 -22.32
CA HIS A 160 -15.96 -19.35 -21.92
C HIS A 160 -17.25 -19.22 -22.73
N LYS A 161 -17.69 -17.98 -22.98
CA LYS A 161 -18.86 -17.72 -23.83
C LYS A 161 -18.63 -18.18 -25.27
N GLN A 162 -17.48 -17.87 -25.87
CA GLN A 162 -17.17 -18.31 -27.23
C GLN A 162 -17.16 -19.83 -27.37
N VAL A 163 -16.58 -20.55 -26.38
CA VAL A 163 -16.61 -22.01 -26.34
C VAL A 163 -18.05 -22.53 -26.25
N SER A 164 -18.87 -21.93 -25.39
CA SER A 164 -20.28 -22.30 -25.23
C SER A 164 -21.07 -22.09 -26.53
N ASP A 165 -20.85 -20.99 -27.23
CA ASP A 165 -21.49 -20.70 -28.53
C ASP A 165 -21.14 -21.77 -29.58
N VAL A 166 -19.89 -22.25 -29.61
CA VAL A 166 -19.47 -23.34 -30.51
C VAL A 166 -20.16 -24.66 -30.15
N VAL A 167 -20.25 -24.99 -28.86
CA VAL A 167 -20.94 -26.19 -28.36
C VAL A 167 -22.40 -26.18 -28.79
N GLU A 168 -23.12 -25.08 -28.55
CA GLU A 168 -24.54 -24.97 -28.90
C GLU A 168 -24.76 -24.98 -30.41
N LYS A 169 -23.84 -24.40 -31.20
CA LYS A 169 -23.87 -24.50 -32.65
C LYS A 169 -23.81 -25.95 -33.13
N PHE A 170 -22.88 -26.75 -32.61
CA PHE A 170 -22.75 -28.16 -33.01
C PHE A 170 -23.97 -28.98 -32.63
N LYS A 171 -24.53 -28.76 -31.44
CA LYS A 171 -25.80 -29.39 -31.02
C LYS A 171 -26.94 -29.01 -31.96
N SER A 172 -27.10 -27.73 -32.26
CA SER A 172 -28.16 -27.22 -33.15
C SER A 172 -28.05 -27.81 -34.56
N ASP A 173 -26.84 -27.90 -35.11
CA ASP A 173 -26.62 -28.44 -36.45
C ASP A 173 -26.98 -29.93 -36.55
N ILE A 174 -26.73 -30.71 -35.50
CA ILE A 174 -27.14 -32.12 -35.43
C ILE A 174 -28.66 -32.24 -35.36
N VAL A 175 -29.32 -31.46 -34.50
CA VAL A 175 -30.80 -31.46 -34.37
C VAL A 175 -31.46 -31.10 -35.70
N LYS A 176 -31.00 -30.05 -36.39
CA LYS A 176 -31.53 -29.66 -37.71
C LYS A 176 -31.41 -30.78 -38.75
N LYS A 177 -30.27 -31.49 -38.76
CA LYS A 177 -30.07 -32.63 -39.67
C LYS A 177 -30.99 -33.80 -39.33
N HIS A 178 -31.15 -34.08 -38.04
CA HIS A 178 -32.09 -35.10 -37.55
C HIS A 178 -33.52 -34.78 -37.98
N ASP A 179 -34.01 -33.58 -37.69
CA ASP A 179 -35.39 -33.19 -37.97
C ASP A 179 -35.70 -33.20 -39.47
N LYS A 180 -34.76 -32.77 -40.31
CA LYS A 180 -34.89 -32.86 -41.77
C LYS A 180 -35.05 -34.31 -42.25
N ARG A 181 -34.32 -35.25 -41.65
CA ARG A 181 -34.42 -36.68 -42.01
C ARG A 181 -35.71 -37.31 -41.50
N ILE A 182 -36.12 -37.00 -40.27
CA ILE A 182 -37.42 -37.44 -39.74
C ILE A 182 -38.55 -36.95 -40.64
N ALA A 183 -38.55 -35.67 -41.03
CA ALA A 183 -39.56 -35.14 -41.94
C ALA A 183 -39.63 -35.89 -43.29
N ALA A 184 -38.48 -36.22 -43.88
CA ALA A 184 -38.42 -36.98 -45.13
C ALA A 184 -38.92 -38.44 -44.97
N LEU A 185 -38.62 -39.06 -43.83
CA LEU A 185 -39.12 -40.39 -43.48
C LEU A 185 -40.64 -40.37 -43.30
N THR A 186 -41.17 -39.41 -42.54
CA THR A 186 -42.61 -39.25 -42.32
C THR A 186 -43.36 -39.01 -43.65
N GLU A 187 -42.84 -38.17 -44.55
CA GLU A 187 -43.46 -37.96 -45.86
C GLU A 187 -43.49 -39.26 -46.69
N THR A 188 -42.46 -40.09 -46.56
CA THR A 188 -42.40 -41.38 -47.26
C THR A 188 -43.37 -42.39 -46.65
N GLU A 189 -43.47 -42.42 -45.31
CA GLU A 189 -44.43 -43.21 -44.57
C GLU A 189 -45.87 -42.89 -44.99
N ASP A 190 -46.24 -41.60 -45.05
CA ASP A 190 -47.57 -41.15 -45.48
C ASP A 190 -47.90 -41.59 -46.92
N LYS A 191 -46.93 -41.46 -47.84
CA LYS A 191 -47.09 -41.92 -49.24
C LYS A 191 -47.28 -43.43 -49.34
N ILE A 192 -46.55 -44.19 -48.52
CA ILE A 192 -46.70 -45.65 -48.46
C ILE A 192 -48.06 -46.02 -47.88
N ALA A 193 -48.50 -45.37 -46.80
CA ALA A 193 -49.81 -45.61 -46.19
C ALA A 193 -50.95 -45.35 -47.20
N PHE A 194 -50.87 -44.27 -47.98
CA PHE A 194 -51.83 -44.00 -49.06
C PHE A 194 -51.84 -45.09 -50.12
N LYS A 195 -50.65 -45.52 -50.59
CA LYS A 195 -50.53 -46.61 -51.57
C LYS A 195 -51.10 -47.93 -51.05
N ILE A 196 -50.86 -48.28 -49.77
CA ILE A 196 -51.42 -49.47 -49.14
C ILE A 196 -52.96 -49.41 -49.21
N SER A 197 -53.56 -48.29 -48.84
CA SER A 197 -55.02 -48.12 -48.90
C SER A 197 -55.59 -48.23 -50.33
N ASP A 198 -54.90 -47.71 -51.35
CA ASP A 198 -55.33 -47.86 -52.75
C ASP A 198 -55.18 -49.31 -53.25
N ILE A 199 -54.11 -50.00 -52.86
CA ILE A 199 -53.92 -51.43 -53.14
C ILE A 199 -55.05 -52.25 -52.52
N GLU A 200 -55.40 -52.01 -51.26
CA GLU A 200 -56.49 -52.70 -50.57
C GLU A 200 -57.84 -52.51 -51.29
N LYS A 201 -58.15 -51.29 -51.73
CA LYS A 201 -59.35 -50.99 -52.54
C LYS A 201 -59.32 -51.73 -53.88
N CYS A 202 -58.19 -51.71 -54.57
CA CYS A 202 -57.99 -52.47 -55.81
C CYS A 202 -58.25 -53.96 -55.62
N ILE A 203 -57.74 -54.56 -54.53
CA ILE A 203 -57.95 -55.97 -54.20
C ILE A 203 -59.45 -56.26 -54.04
N LEU A 204 -60.19 -55.39 -53.34
CA LEU A 204 -61.64 -55.54 -53.18
C LEU A 204 -62.38 -55.47 -54.51
N SER A 205 -62.10 -54.46 -55.34
CA SER A 205 -62.73 -54.32 -56.65
C SER A 205 -62.44 -55.50 -57.58
N VAL A 206 -61.23 -56.06 -57.54
CA VAL A 206 -60.87 -57.25 -58.32
C VAL A 206 -61.61 -58.49 -57.81
N LYS A 207 -61.77 -58.66 -56.49
CA LYS A 207 -62.58 -59.75 -55.91
C LYS A 207 -64.05 -59.66 -56.32
N GLU A 208 -64.63 -58.46 -56.32
CA GLU A 208 -66.00 -58.21 -56.77
C GLU A 208 -66.17 -58.53 -58.26
N LEU A 209 -65.21 -58.10 -59.09
CA LEU A 209 -65.18 -58.43 -60.52
C LEU A 209 -65.14 -59.95 -60.75
N GLN A 210 -64.33 -60.69 -59.99
CA GLN A 210 -64.23 -62.15 -60.07
C GLN A 210 -65.54 -62.85 -59.68
N ALA A 211 -66.33 -62.26 -58.79
CA ALA A 211 -67.64 -62.78 -58.40
C ALA A 211 -68.77 -62.38 -59.37
N SER A 212 -68.53 -61.43 -60.27
CA SER A 212 -69.54 -60.91 -61.19
C SER A 212 -69.87 -61.89 -62.33
N ARG A 213 -71.15 -61.96 -62.70
CA ARG A 213 -71.62 -62.69 -63.90
C ARG A 213 -71.72 -61.82 -65.14
N ASP A 214 -71.46 -60.51 -65.03
CA ASP A 214 -71.46 -59.59 -66.16
C ASP A 214 -70.16 -59.73 -66.98
N LEU A 215 -70.25 -60.49 -68.06
CA LEU A 215 -69.12 -60.75 -68.97
C LEU A 215 -68.58 -59.47 -69.63
N GLY A 216 -69.41 -58.44 -69.80
CA GLY A 216 -69.00 -57.17 -70.39
C GLY A 216 -68.09 -56.35 -69.47
N LEU A 217 -68.35 -56.38 -68.16
CA LEU A 217 -67.46 -55.77 -67.15
C LEU A 217 -66.12 -56.50 -67.08
N VAL A 218 -66.12 -57.84 -67.08
CA VAL A 218 -64.90 -58.65 -67.04
C VAL A 218 -64.04 -58.42 -68.27
N PHE A 219 -64.64 -58.39 -69.46
CA PHE A 219 -63.90 -58.13 -70.71
C PHE A 219 -63.24 -56.75 -70.77
N LYS A 220 -63.85 -55.73 -70.13
CA LYS A 220 -63.32 -54.35 -70.10
C LYS A 220 -62.26 -54.12 -69.03
N TYR A 221 -62.06 -55.05 -68.10
CA TYR A 221 -61.12 -54.88 -67.00
C TYR A 221 -59.68 -54.72 -67.50
N LYS A 222 -58.96 -53.80 -66.86
CA LYS A 222 -57.52 -53.58 -67.06
C LYS A 222 -56.82 -53.63 -65.71
N SER A 223 -55.73 -54.39 -65.64
CA SER A 223 -54.95 -54.50 -64.42
C SER A 223 -54.26 -53.17 -64.09
N ARG A 224 -54.26 -52.82 -62.80
CA ARG A 224 -53.52 -51.69 -62.22
C ARG A 224 -52.21 -52.11 -61.55
N ASN A 225 -51.81 -53.38 -61.61
CA ASN A 225 -50.68 -53.90 -60.84
C ASN A 225 -49.36 -53.17 -61.13
N GLU A 226 -49.16 -52.73 -62.38
CA GLU A 226 -47.98 -51.95 -62.77
C GLU A 226 -47.87 -50.62 -62.01
N GLU A 227 -48.98 -50.02 -61.56
CA GLU A 227 -48.99 -48.80 -60.75
C GLU A 227 -48.37 -49.02 -59.35
N PHE A 228 -48.34 -50.27 -58.89
CA PHE A 228 -47.93 -50.64 -57.53
C PHE A 228 -46.59 -51.38 -57.46
N ARG A 229 -45.99 -51.76 -58.60
CA ARG A 229 -44.75 -52.56 -58.61
C ARG A 229 -43.53 -51.85 -58.03
N TYR A 230 -43.56 -50.51 -57.92
CA TYR A 230 -42.43 -49.75 -57.41
C TYR A 230 -42.54 -49.47 -55.91
N THR A 231 -41.63 -50.05 -55.14
CA THR A 231 -41.38 -49.73 -53.73
C THR A 231 -40.36 -48.60 -53.63
N PRO A 232 -40.58 -47.57 -52.79
CA PRO A 232 -39.57 -46.54 -52.54
C PRO A 232 -38.25 -47.14 -52.05
N THR A 233 -37.14 -46.51 -52.41
CA THR A 233 -35.80 -46.86 -51.92
C THR A 233 -35.63 -46.46 -50.47
N ASP A 234 -34.79 -47.20 -49.73
CA ASP A 234 -34.43 -46.87 -48.35
C ASP A 234 -33.74 -45.50 -48.25
N HIS A 235 -34.05 -44.80 -47.14
CA HIS A 235 -33.42 -43.53 -46.79
C HIS A 235 -32.15 -43.77 -45.97
N ASP A 236 -31.10 -42.99 -46.24
CA ASP A 236 -29.92 -42.95 -45.39
C ASP A 236 -30.21 -42.20 -44.08
N VAL A 237 -30.13 -42.91 -42.96
CA VAL A 237 -30.43 -42.42 -41.61
C VAL A 237 -29.19 -42.02 -40.80
N THR A 238 -27.98 -42.05 -41.38
CA THR A 238 -26.71 -41.94 -40.62
C THR A 238 -26.33 -40.52 -40.19
N LEU A 239 -26.35 -40.19 -38.90
CA LEU A 239 -25.95 -38.86 -38.41
C LEU A 239 -24.42 -38.64 -38.42
N PRO A 240 -23.95 -37.38 -38.47
CA PRO A 240 -22.53 -37.07 -38.30
C PRO A 240 -21.99 -37.54 -36.95
N THR A 241 -20.72 -37.96 -36.93
CA THR A 241 -20.01 -38.34 -35.70
C THR A 241 -19.23 -37.14 -35.15
N PHE A 242 -19.25 -36.94 -33.84
CA PHE A 242 -18.43 -35.93 -33.16
C PHE A 242 -17.08 -36.51 -32.75
N ALA A 243 -16.00 -35.78 -33.04
CA ALA A 243 -14.64 -36.12 -32.61
C ALA A 243 -14.02 -34.91 -31.92
N ALA A 244 -13.75 -35.04 -30.61
CA ALA A 244 -13.11 -34.00 -29.83
C ALA A 244 -11.61 -33.94 -30.13
N HIS A 245 -11.06 -32.73 -30.18
CA HIS A 245 -9.62 -32.52 -30.24
C HIS A 245 -9.11 -32.15 -28.84
N GLU A 246 -7.98 -32.71 -28.43
CA GLU A 246 -7.29 -32.32 -27.20
C GLU A 246 -6.59 -30.98 -27.41
N ILE A 247 -6.85 -30.01 -26.53
CA ILE A 247 -6.18 -28.70 -26.53
C ILE A 247 -4.99 -28.79 -25.59
N LYS A 248 -3.78 -28.55 -26.09
CA LYS A 248 -2.57 -28.56 -25.26
C LYS A 248 -2.51 -27.30 -24.39
N LYS A 249 -1.87 -27.40 -23.23
CA LYS A 249 -1.73 -26.27 -22.29
C LYS A 249 -1.05 -25.06 -22.92
N ASP A 250 0.00 -25.28 -23.72
CA ASP A 250 0.76 -24.20 -24.36
C ASP A 250 -0.07 -23.46 -25.42
N GLU A 251 -0.86 -24.21 -26.22
CA GLU A 251 -1.79 -23.64 -27.21
C GLU A 251 -2.87 -22.80 -26.51
N LEU A 252 -3.39 -23.28 -25.39
CA LEU A 252 -4.38 -22.54 -24.61
C LEU A 252 -3.80 -21.24 -24.06
N HIS A 253 -2.56 -21.25 -23.58
CA HIS A 253 -1.89 -20.05 -23.09
C HIS A 253 -1.72 -19.01 -24.21
N GLU A 254 -1.27 -19.42 -25.40
CA GLU A 254 -1.16 -18.53 -26.56
C GLU A 254 -2.50 -17.93 -26.99
N LEU A 255 -3.58 -18.71 -26.93
CA LEU A 255 -4.94 -18.26 -27.24
C LEU A 255 -5.52 -17.33 -26.17
N PHE A 256 -5.11 -17.49 -24.91
CA PHE A 256 -5.60 -16.69 -23.78
C PHE A 256 -4.91 -15.32 -23.70
N GLY A 257 -3.59 -15.25 -23.85
CA GLY A 257 -2.86 -13.98 -23.87
C GLY A 257 -1.56 -14.00 -23.07
N SER A 258 -1.04 -12.80 -22.76
CA SER A 258 0.22 -12.63 -22.03
C SER A 258 0.21 -11.37 -21.17
N LEU A 259 1.05 -11.37 -20.13
CA LEU A 259 1.32 -10.18 -19.32
C LEU A 259 2.60 -9.51 -19.83
N THR A 260 2.55 -8.20 -20.04
CA THR A 260 3.72 -7.39 -20.37
C THR A 260 4.07 -6.48 -19.19
N THR A 261 5.37 -6.33 -18.92
CA THR A 261 5.86 -5.41 -17.90
C THR A 261 6.55 -4.24 -18.58
N GLU A 262 5.94 -3.05 -18.58
CA GLU A 262 6.68 -1.83 -18.88
C GLU A 262 7.42 -1.36 -17.63
N CYS A 263 8.72 -1.65 -17.54
CA CYS A 263 9.58 -1.02 -16.54
C CYS A 263 9.86 0.43 -16.95
N ARG A 264 9.09 1.39 -16.43
CA ARG A 264 9.56 2.78 -16.36
C ARG A 264 10.52 2.88 -15.17
N LEU A 265 11.81 2.71 -15.44
CA LEU A 265 12.87 3.13 -14.53
C LEU A 265 12.65 4.61 -14.23
N LEU A 266 12.37 4.95 -12.98
CA LEU A 266 12.43 6.33 -12.52
C LEU A 266 13.87 6.80 -12.79
N THR A 267 14.01 7.78 -13.68
CA THR A 267 15.32 8.34 -14.02
C THR A 267 15.94 8.97 -12.77
N PRO A 268 17.29 9.02 -12.65
CA PRO A 268 17.97 9.63 -11.50
C PRO A 268 17.53 11.06 -11.18
N ASP A 269 16.98 11.78 -12.17
CA ASP A 269 16.42 13.14 -12.01
C ASP A 269 15.12 13.21 -11.19
N ASP A 270 14.46 12.06 -10.90
CA ASP A 270 13.26 11.99 -10.05
C ASP A 270 13.57 11.63 -8.58
N ASN A 271 14.86 11.49 -8.23
CA ASN A 271 15.29 11.23 -6.86
C ASN A 271 15.38 12.55 -6.07
N PRO A 272 14.54 12.81 -5.05
CA PRO A 272 14.65 14.02 -4.23
C PRO A 272 15.94 14.03 -3.39
N PHE A 273 16.61 12.88 -3.27
CA PHE A 273 17.85 12.72 -2.53
C PHE A 273 19.08 12.83 -3.44
N THR A 274 19.10 13.76 -4.40
CA THR A 274 20.39 14.38 -4.74
C THR A 274 20.77 15.28 -3.56
N THR A 275 21.64 14.75 -2.71
CA THR A 275 22.37 15.50 -1.69
C THR A 275 22.81 16.85 -2.25
N ARG A 276 22.13 17.93 -1.87
CA ARG A 276 22.85 19.17 -1.60
C ARG A 276 23.77 18.78 -0.45
N THR A 277 25.05 18.61 -0.78
CA THR A 277 26.15 18.60 0.18
C THR A 277 25.79 19.56 1.31
N PRO A 278 25.85 19.14 2.59
CA PRO A 278 25.89 20.12 3.66
C PRO A 278 27.00 21.08 3.27
N ILE A 279 26.77 22.39 3.39
CA ILE A 279 27.89 23.31 3.49
C ILE A 279 28.56 22.94 4.81
N LEU A 280 29.40 21.91 4.78
CA LEU A 280 30.47 21.70 5.73
C LEU A 280 31.36 22.92 5.55
N ARG A 281 31.05 23.99 6.29
CA ARG A 281 32.10 24.83 6.86
C ARG A 281 32.48 24.24 8.22
N GLU A 282 32.92 22.98 8.17
CA GLU A 282 33.71 22.32 9.21
C GLU A 282 34.76 21.47 8.48
N LYS A 283 35.73 22.19 7.92
CA LYS A 283 37.04 21.78 7.40
C LYS A 283 37.63 23.13 6.98
N ASP A 284 38.31 23.87 7.87
CA ASP A 284 39.65 23.55 8.35
C ASP A 284 39.96 24.25 9.70
N GLU A 285 39.42 23.75 10.82
CA GLU A 285 39.73 24.29 12.17
C GLU A 285 40.05 23.21 13.21
N GLU A 286 40.54 22.05 12.76
CA GLU A 286 41.03 21.00 13.66
C GLU A 286 42.46 21.30 14.17
N ASP A 287 43.14 22.31 13.60
CA ASP A 287 44.55 22.61 13.87
C ASP A 287 44.81 24.00 14.51
N ARG A 288 43.78 24.64 15.09
CA ARG A 288 43.92 25.93 15.81
C ARG A 288 43.35 25.96 17.22
N ARG A 289 42.87 24.84 17.76
CA ARG A 289 42.43 24.79 19.15
C ARG A 289 43.63 24.53 20.07
N CYS A 290 43.81 25.41 21.06
CA CYS A 290 44.77 25.22 22.14
C CYS A 290 44.57 23.81 22.76
N PRO A 291 45.63 23.00 22.96
CA PRO A 291 45.53 21.63 23.44
C PRO A 291 44.76 21.48 24.77
N ARG A 292 44.79 22.49 25.64
CA ARG A 292 44.04 22.51 26.91
C ARG A 292 42.55 22.84 26.77
N CYS A 293 42.14 23.51 25.70
CA CYS A 293 40.74 23.88 25.47
C CYS A 293 39.95 22.76 24.79
N TYR A 294 40.63 21.90 24.02
CA TYR A 294 40.03 20.75 23.35
C TYR A 294 39.47 19.71 24.33
N GLU A 295 40.20 19.40 25.40
CA GLU A 295 39.74 18.50 26.48
C GLU A 295 38.54 19.09 27.26
N MET A 296 38.46 20.42 27.37
CA MET A 296 37.38 21.12 28.08
C MET A 296 36.06 21.12 27.28
N TYR A 297 36.15 21.27 25.95
CA TYR A 297 34.99 21.29 25.05
C TYR A 297 34.22 19.96 25.12
N HIS A 298 34.94 18.84 25.22
CA HIS A 298 34.35 17.50 25.35
C HIS A 298 33.70 17.25 26.72
N HIS A 299 34.11 17.92 27.80
CA HIS A 299 33.53 17.73 29.14
C HIS A 299 32.20 18.48 29.32
N ILE A 300 32.00 19.58 28.59
CA ILE A 300 30.75 20.37 28.64
C ILE A 300 29.65 19.70 27.81
N PHE A 301 29.98 19.14 26.63
CA PHE A 301 29.01 18.48 25.75
C PHE A 301 28.66 17.04 26.15
N ARG A 302 29.47 16.36 26.98
CA ARG A 302 29.19 14.98 27.42
C ARG A 302 28.06 14.90 28.47
N HIS A 303 27.71 15.99 29.15
CA HIS A 303 26.61 16.01 30.13
C HIS A 303 25.20 16.20 29.53
N GLU A 304 25.07 16.46 28.22
CA GLU A 304 23.77 16.61 27.55
C GLU A 304 23.37 15.38 26.70
N CYS A 305 24.18 14.32 26.66
CA CYS A 305 23.89 13.10 25.88
C CYS A 305 23.54 11.85 26.71
N GLU A 306 23.48 11.92 28.05
CA GLU A 306 23.13 10.77 28.91
C GLU A 306 21.68 10.80 29.43
N ILE A 307 20.71 11.22 28.61
CA ILE A 307 19.27 11.17 29.00
C ILE A 307 18.36 10.49 27.94
N TYR A 308 18.88 9.98 26.81
CA TYR A 308 18.04 9.27 25.84
C TYR A 308 18.77 8.13 25.12
N THR A 309 19.21 7.13 25.88
CA THR A 309 19.45 5.77 25.37
C THR A 309 19.16 4.78 26.49
N ASP A 310 17.89 4.61 26.82
CA ASP A 310 17.37 3.47 27.57
C ASP A 310 15.92 3.29 27.12
N GLU A 311 15.75 2.55 26.03
CA GLU A 311 14.60 1.70 25.73
C GLU A 311 15.05 0.87 24.51
N GLU A 312 15.85 -0.14 24.83
CA GLU A 312 16.19 -1.26 23.96
C GLU A 312 14.89 -2.00 23.59
N ASP A 313 14.74 -2.20 22.29
CA ASP A 313 14.29 -3.42 21.63
C ASP A 313 13.85 -4.57 22.57
N GLU A 314 12.53 -4.75 22.72
CA GLU A 314 11.96 -6.09 22.92
C GLU A 314 11.35 -6.53 21.58
N GLU A 315 12.09 -7.44 20.93
CA GLU A 315 11.64 -8.33 19.88
C GLU A 315 10.52 -9.22 20.43
N ASP A 316 9.31 -9.13 19.86
CA ASP A 316 8.33 -10.21 19.89
C ASP A 316 8.10 -10.67 18.45
N GLU A 317 8.98 -11.56 17.99
CA GLU A 317 8.59 -12.64 17.08
C GLU A 317 7.75 -13.63 17.90
N GLU A 318 6.47 -13.82 17.56
CA GLU A 318 5.76 -15.07 17.82
C GLU A 318 4.55 -15.20 16.86
N ASP A 319 4.77 -16.10 15.90
CA ASP A 319 3.89 -17.15 15.42
C ASP A 319 2.70 -16.84 14.48
N GLU A 320 2.99 -17.11 13.20
CA GLU A 320 2.05 -17.66 12.22
C GLU A 320 1.49 -19.00 12.74
N ASP A 321 0.19 -19.06 13.00
CA ASP A 321 -0.57 -20.31 12.97
C ASP A 321 -1.65 -20.22 11.88
N GLU A 322 -1.23 -20.60 10.66
CA GLU A 322 -2.11 -21.12 9.62
C GLU A 322 -2.70 -22.46 10.11
N ASP A 323 -4.00 -22.48 10.37
CA ASP A 323 -4.71 -23.73 10.67
C ASP A 323 -5.58 -24.16 9.48
N TYR A 324 -5.41 -25.44 9.13
CA TYR A 324 -6.07 -26.31 8.14
C TYR A 324 -5.50 -26.34 6.70
N PRO A 325 -5.34 -27.55 6.08
CA PRO A 325 -6.18 -28.74 6.29
C PRO A 325 -5.46 -30.12 6.32
N ALA A 326 -6.03 -31.08 7.04
CA ALA A 326 -5.83 -32.50 6.76
C ALA A 326 -7.20 -33.20 6.71
N GLY A 327 -7.55 -33.71 5.53
CA GLY A 327 -8.80 -34.39 5.27
C GLY A 327 -8.87 -35.81 5.84
N THR A 328 -10.05 -36.42 5.75
CA THR A 328 -10.27 -37.82 5.40
C THR A 328 -11.77 -38.08 5.18
N PRO A 329 -12.14 -39.17 4.49
CA PRO A 329 -13.25 -39.19 3.56
C PRO A 329 -14.47 -39.96 4.09
N THR A 330 -15.66 -39.62 3.58
CA THR A 330 -16.83 -40.50 3.68
C THR A 330 -17.59 -40.58 2.36
N LEU A 331 -17.40 -41.73 1.72
CA LEU A 331 -18.36 -42.41 0.85
C LEU A 331 -19.74 -42.51 1.52
N PHE A 332 -20.83 -42.25 0.77
CA PHE A 332 -21.77 -43.28 0.27
C PHE A 332 -23.03 -42.64 -0.37
N GLN A 333 -23.30 -43.08 -1.61
CA GLN A 333 -24.59 -43.42 -2.26
C GLN A 333 -25.86 -42.63 -1.86
N ARG A 334 -26.64 -42.13 -2.81
CA ARG A 334 -27.36 -42.92 -3.82
C ARG A 334 -27.93 -42.03 -4.93
#